data_AF-A0A930DKY2-F1
#
_entry.id   AF-A0A930DKY2-F1
#
_cell.length_a   1.000
_cell.length_b   1.000
_cell.length_c   1.000
_cell.angle_alpha   90.00
_cell.angle_beta   90.00
_cell.angle_gamma   90.00
#
_symmetry.space_group_name_H-M   'P 1'
#
loop_
_entity.id
_entity.type
_entity.pdbx_description
1 polymer ?
#
loop_
_entity_poly.entity_id
_entity_poly.type
_entity_poly.pdbx_seq_one_letter_code
_entity_poly.pdbx_strand_id
1 'polypeptide(L)'
;MYDKEIRESLFFFLEESYGKSRILEEKVIGRARADCVLIQEDSFMGIEIKSDHDSYSRLEGQVKNYNQYFDYNMVVVGSKHAHSIESHVPSFWGIITVEEVEGKCDFYILRQEQKNPFCDIKRKASLLWKSELQELQKKYGFPKYQNKSKSFLVNYLLERIAEEELQKDFSHLLLERDYTIFFVEEKSTEAEGAEELKKGKKIRKKKYKRRKKSLTKTKLGVTHLIRKGSKRTVKK
;
A
#
# COMPACT_ATOMS: atom_id res chain seq x y z
N MET A 1 -20.49 2.87 -11.47
CA MET A 1 -19.19 2.28 -11.85
C MET A 1 -18.79 1.17 -10.88
N TYR A 2 -18.10 0.12 -11.34
CA TYR A 2 -17.64 -0.98 -10.47
C TYR A 2 -16.24 -0.73 -9.89
N ASP A 3 -15.99 -1.22 -8.68
CA ASP A 3 -14.71 -1.07 -7.94
C ASP A 3 -13.47 -1.38 -8.78
N LYS A 4 -13.50 -2.49 -9.54
CA LYS A 4 -12.35 -2.93 -10.33
C LYS A 4 -11.91 -1.90 -11.39
N GLU A 5 -12.87 -1.23 -12.02
CA GLU A 5 -12.61 -0.22 -13.07
C GLU A 5 -12.04 1.07 -12.45
N ILE A 6 -12.56 1.45 -11.27
CA ILE A 6 -12.07 2.57 -10.48
C ILE A 6 -10.61 2.33 -10.11
N ARG A 7 -10.28 1.14 -9.59
CA ARG A 7 -8.97 0.86 -9.01
C ARG A 7 -7.81 0.98 -10.01
N GLU A 8 -7.93 0.41 -11.21
CA GLU A 8 -6.86 0.50 -12.22
C GLU A 8 -6.62 1.97 -12.62
N SER A 9 -7.69 2.73 -12.84
CA SER A 9 -7.59 4.14 -13.26
C SER A 9 -7.11 5.05 -12.12
N LEU A 10 -7.53 4.76 -10.89
CA LEU A 10 -7.12 5.47 -9.67
C LEU A 10 -5.62 5.38 -9.46
N PHE A 11 -4.99 4.24 -9.75
CA PHE A 11 -3.55 4.07 -9.54
C PHE A 11 -2.72 4.99 -10.45
N PHE A 12 -3.13 5.16 -11.70
CA PHE A 12 -2.51 6.13 -12.60
C PHE A 12 -2.69 7.56 -12.08
N PHE A 13 -3.90 7.91 -11.66
CA PHE A 13 -4.19 9.22 -11.09
C PHE A 13 -3.33 9.53 -9.84
N LEU A 14 -3.18 8.56 -8.93
CA LEU A 14 -2.38 8.72 -7.73
C LEU A 14 -0.88 8.86 -8.04
N GLU A 15 -0.35 8.09 -8.99
CA GLU A 15 1.05 8.22 -9.41
C GLU A 15 1.33 9.59 -10.03
N GLU A 16 0.42 10.12 -10.84
CA GLU A 16 0.54 11.45 -11.45
C GLU A 16 0.44 12.57 -10.39
N SER A 17 -0.47 12.43 -9.43
CA SER A 17 -0.75 13.46 -8.42
C SER A 17 0.29 13.50 -7.29
N TYR A 18 0.77 12.34 -6.83
CA TYR A 18 1.63 12.20 -5.66
C TYR A 18 3.07 11.79 -6.00
N GLY A 19 3.35 11.50 -7.27
CA GLY A 19 4.69 11.14 -7.75
C GLY A 19 5.12 9.75 -7.31
N LYS A 20 6.44 9.60 -7.10
CA LYS A 20 7.07 8.31 -6.80
C LYS A 20 6.49 7.72 -5.52
N SER A 21 5.77 6.62 -5.68
CA SER A 21 5.07 5.96 -4.58
C SER A 21 4.97 4.45 -4.84
N ARG A 22 4.52 3.71 -3.83
CA ARG A 22 4.14 2.31 -3.97
C ARG A 22 2.75 2.09 -3.42
N ILE A 23 1.92 1.40 -4.19
CA ILE A 23 0.57 1.04 -3.76
C ILE A 23 0.57 -0.38 -3.20
N LEU A 24 0.01 -0.52 -2.00
CA LEU A 24 -0.24 -1.80 -1.34
C LEU A 24 -1.74 -2.02 -1.26
N GLU A 25 -2.22 -3.11 -1.84
CA GLU A 25 -3.66 -3.41 -1.85
C GLU A 25 -4.06 -4.35 -0.70
N GLU A 26 -5.34 -4.27 -0.32
CA GLU A 26 -6.05 -5.22 0.54
C GLU A 26 -5.35 -5.46 1.89
N LYS A 27 -4.89 -4.39 2.56
CA LYS A 27 -4.12 -4.51 3.80
C LYS A 27 -5.01 -4.55 5.02
N VAL A 28 -4.93 -5.64 5.78
CA VAL A 28 -5.65 -5.77 7.05
C VAL A 28 -5.10 -4.76 8.06
N ILE A 29 -6.00 -3.94 8.62
CA ILE A 29 -5.71 -2.91 9.62
C ILE A 29 -6.69 -3.03 10.78
N GLY A 30 -6.22 -3.62 11.88
CA GLY A 30 -7.10 -3.91 13.03
C GLY A 30 -8.25 -4.84 12.63
N ARG A 31 -9.48 -4.33 12.68
CA ARG A 31 -10.70 -5.08 12.26
C ARG A 31 -11.20 -4.71 10.87
N ALA A 32 -10.53 -3.79 10.20
CA ALA A 32 -10.85 -3.37 8.85
C ALA A 32 -9.81 -3.90 7.86
N ARG A 33 -10.10 -3.69 6.57
CA ARG A 33 -9.14 -3.85 5.49
C ARG A 33 -9.08 -2.53 4.75
N ALA A 34 -7.86 -2.05 4.55
CA ALA A 34 -7.60 -0.93 3.68
C ALA A 34 -7.61 -1.40 2.23
N ASP A 35 -8.39 -0.75 1.37
CA ASP A 35 -8.47 -1.12 -0.04
C ASP A 35 -7.11 -0.87 -0.70
N CYS A 36 -6.56 0.32 -0.47
CA CYS A 36 -5.25 0.73 -0.95
C CYS A 36 -4.48 1.48 0.15
N VAL A 37 -3.16 1.33 0.15
CA VAL A 37 -2.24 2.13 0.94
C VAL A 37 -1.17 2.67 0.02
N LEU A 38 -1.10 3.98 -0.09
CA LEU A 38 -0.07 4.69 -0.84
C LEU A 38 1.12 4.95 0.09
N ILE A 39 2.26 4.37 -0.24
CA ILE A 39 3.53 4.56 0.47
C ILE A 39 4.34 5.61 -0.28
N GLN A 40 4.63 6.71 0.40
CA GLN A 40 5.50 7.80 -0.08
C GLN A 40 6.85 7.74 0.65
N GLU A 41 7.73 8.72 0.43
CA GLU A 41 9.09 8.71 1.01
C GLU A 41 9.10 8.84 2.55
N ASP A 42 8.10 9.50 3.13
CA ASP A 42 8.01 9.78 4.57
C ASP A 42 6.60 9.63 5.15
N SER A 43 5.64 9.08 4.40
CA SER A 43 4.25 9.01 4.84
C SER A 43 3.52 7.79 4.27
N PHE A 44 2.55 7.28 5.03
CA PHE A 44 1.59 6.29 4.57
C PHE A 44 0.22 6.94 4.47
N MET A 45 -0.42 6.82 3.32
CA MET A 45 -1.76 7.30 3.08
C MET A 45 -2.72 6.12 2.86
N GLY A 46 -3.72 5.99 3.71
CA GLY A 46 -4.79 5.01 3.54
C GLY A 46 -5.84 5.54 2.56
N ILE A 47 -6.27 4.70 1.62
CA ILE A 47 -7.28 5.06 0.63
C ILE A 47 -8.39 4.01 0.67
N GLU A 48 -9.61 4.47 0.97
CA GLU A 48 -10.84 3.68 0.93
C GLU A 48 -11.61 3.99 -0.35
N ILE A 49 -12.10 2.98 -1.06
CA ILE A 49 -12.87 3.13 -2.30
C ILE A 49 -14.34 2.78 -2.01
N LYS A 50 -15.25 3.66 -2.41
CA LYS A 50 -16.70 3.44 -2.36
C LYS A 50 -17.29 3.63 -3.74
N SER A 51 -17.74 2.54 -4.34
CA SER A 51 -18.48 2.57 -5.60
C SER A 51 -19.88 3.15 -5.40
N ASP A 52 -20.58 3.45 -6.50
CA ASP A 52 -21.97 3.94 -6.45
C ASP A 52 -22.94 2.97 -5.76
N HIS A 53 -22.57 1.69 -5.65
CA HIS A 53 -23.41 0.64 -5.09
C HIS A 53 -23.11 0.37 -3.60
N ASP A 54 -22.10 1.01 -3.03
CA ASP A 54 -21.72 0.79 -1.63
C ASP A 54 -22.60 1.58 -0.66
N SER A 55 -22.80 1.00 0.53
CA SER A 55 -23.38 1.71 1.67
C SER A 55 -22.29 2.19 2.64
N TYR A 56 -22.60 3.24 3.41
CA TYR A 56 -21.71 3.77 4.45
C TYR A 56 -21.85 3.09 5.81
N SER A 57 -22.66 2.04 5.91
CA SER A 57 -22.91 1.30 7.16
C SER A 57 -21.64 0.85 7.91
N ARG A 58 -20.55 0.58 7.20
CA ARG A 58 -19.26 0.15 7.78
C ARG A 58 -18.23 1.27 7.87
N LEU A 59 -18.47 2.42 7.23
CA LEU A 59 -17.47 3.46 7.05
C LEU A 59 -17.01 4.05 8.38
N GLU A 60 -17.91 4.25 9.33
CA GLU A 60 -17.55 4.79 10.66
C GLU A 60 -16.51 3.89 11.38
N GLY A 61 -16.68 2.57 11.30
CA GLY A 61 -15.73 1.60 11.85
C GLY A 61 -14.41 1.60 11.07
N GLN A 62 -14.45 1.77 9.76
CA GLN A 62 -13.26 1.89 8.91
C GLN A 62 -12.48 3.16 9.26
N VAL A 63 -13.14 4.32 9.35
CA VAL A 63 -12.53 5.60 9.72
C VAL A 63 -11.70 5.48 11.00
N LYS A 64 -12.25 4.83 12.04
CA LYS A 64 -11.53 4.60 13.31
C LYS A 64 -10.23 3.79 13.12
N ASN A 65 -10.26 2.75 12.28
CA ASN A 65 -9.06 1.95 12.01
C ASN A 65 -8.06 2.71 11.14
N TYR A 66 -8.49 3.33 10.04
CA TYR A 66 -7.62 4.11 9.17
C TYR A 66 -6.90 5.24 9.92
N ASN A 67 -7.64 5.98 10.76
CA ASN A 67 -7.10 7.04 11.60
C ASN A 67 -5.98 6.56 12.53
N GLN A 68 -5.95 5.29 12.92
CA GLN A 68 -4.94 4.78 13.83
C GLN A 68 -3.67 4.31 13.11
N TYR A 69 -3.68 4.17 11.79
CA TYR A 69 -2.58 3.52 11.04
C TYR A 69 -1.85 4.45 10.09
N PHE A 70 -2.52 5.46 9.54
CA PHE A 70 -2.00 6.22 8.41
C PHE A 70 -1.79 7.69 8.75
N ASP A 71 -0.76 8.28 8.16
CA ASP A 71 -0.42 9.70 8.28
C ASP A 71 -1.46 10.61 7.64
N TYR A 72 -2.08 10.11 6.57
CA TYR A 72 -3.11 10.76 5.79
C TYR A 72 -4.15 9.71 5.41
N ASN A 73 -5.38 10.14 5.17
CA ASN A 73 -6.44 9.25 4.71
C ASN A 73 -7.24 9.92 3.61
N MET A 74 -7.66 9.14 2.61
CA MET A 74 -8.56 9.58 1.57
C MET A 74 -9.70 8.59 1.40
N VAL A 75 -10.83 9.12 0.92
CA VAL A 75 -11.93 8.31 0.39
C VAL A 75 -12.17 8.66 -1.08
N VAL A 76 -12.30 7.64 -1.91
CA VAL A 76 -12.67 7.76 -3.33
C VAL A 76 -14.14 7.40 -3.44
N VAL A 77 -14.97 8.31 -3.96
CA VAL A 77 -16.42 8.10 -4.08
C VAL A 77 -16.92 8.37 -5.49
N GLY A 78 -17.88 7.58 -5.95
CA GLY A 78 -18.64 7.91 -7.15
C GLY A 78 -19.44 9.21 -6.97
N SER A 79 -19.66 9.95 -8.06
CA SER A 79 -20.29 11.28 -8.05
C SER A 79 -21.66 11.34 -7.37
N LYS A 80 -22.43 10.24 -7.40
CA LYS A 80 -23.75 10.16 -6.73
C LYS A 80 -23.67 10.35 -5.22
N HIS A 81 -22.52 10.07 -4.60
CA HIS A 81 -22.36 10.16 -3.15
C HIS A 81 -21.40 11.25 -2.69
N ALA A 82 -20.90 12.08 -3.61
CA ALA A 82 -19.94 13.14 -3.30
C ALA A 82 -20.47 14.14 -2.26
N HIS A 83 -21.77 14.43 -2.25
CA HIS A 83 -22.35 15.41 -1.33
C HIS A 83 -22.58 14.88 0.10
N SER A 84 -22.77 13.57 0.26
CA SER A 84 -23.05 12.98 1.59
C SER A 84 -21.78 12.52 2.31
N ILE A 85 -20.73 12.14 1.56
CA ILE A 85 -19.51 11.57 2.16
C ILE A 85 -18.82 12.52 3.15
N GLU A 86 -18.89 13.83 2.92
CA GLU A 86 -18.26 14.84 3.79
C GLU A 86 -18.71 14.73 5.26
N SER A 87 -19.97 14.31 5.48
CA SER A 87 -20.54 14.12 6.81
C SER A 87 -20.12 12.80 7.49
N HIS A 88 -19.55 11.86 6.74
CA HIS A 88 -19.17 10.53 7.22
C HIS A 88 -17.66 10.38 7.47
N VAL A 89 -16.84 11.30 6.96
CA VAL A 89 -15.39 11.29 7.17
C VAL A 89 -14.91 12.57 7.87
N PRO A 90 -13.89 12.48 8.75
CA PRO A 90 -13.31 13.66 9.40
C PRO A 90 -12.82 14.72 8.42
N SER A 91 -12.76 15.98 8.85
CA SER A 91 -12.36 17.12 8.00
C SER A 91 -10.94 17.01 7.44
N PHE A 92 -10.04 16.28 8.11
CA PHE A 92 -8.67 16.05 7.64
C PHE A 92 -8.54 14.90 6.62
N TRP A 93 -9.63 14.18 6.30
CA TRP A 93 -9.61 13.19 5.22
C TRP A 93 -9.69 13.87 3.86
N GLY A 94 -8.89 13.43 2.90
CA GLY A 94 -9.07 13.81 1.51
C GLY A 94 -10.30 13.13 0.91
N ILE A 95 -10.88 13.77 -0.11
CA ILE A 95 -12.01 13.24 -0.87
C ILE A 95 -11.68 13.37 -2.35
N ILE A 96 -11.66 12.23 -3.02
CA ILE A 96 -11.58 12.15 -4.48
C ILE A 96 -12.96 11.73 -4.99
N THR A 97 -13.49 12.46 -5.96
CA THR A 97 -14.69 12.05 -6.68
C THR A 97 -14.30 11.38 -7.99
N VAL A 98 -15.02 10.34 -8.38
CA VAL A 98 -14.85 9.66 -9.67
C VAL A 98 -16.13 9.71 -10.49
N GLU A 99 -15.97 10.06 -11.76
CA GLU A 99 -17.04 10.11 -12.76
C GLU A 99 -16.69 9.25 -13.98
N GLU A 100 -17.70 8.77 -14.68
CA GLU A 100 -17.52 8.12 -15.98
C GLU A 100 -17.75 9.13 -17.09
N VAL A 101 -16.69 9.47 -17.83
CA VAL A 101 -16.73 10.36 -18.98
C VAL A 101 -16.27 9.57 -20.21
N GLU A 102 -17.14 9.43 -21.20
CA GLU A 102 -16.86 8.68 -22.45
C GLU A 102 -16.31 7.25 -22.21
N GLY A 103 -16.79 6.57 -21.17
CA GLY A 103 -16.37 5.21 -20.82
C GLY A 103 -15.01 5.13 -20.12
N LYS A 104 -14.48 6.25 -19.62
CA LYS A 104 -13.25 6.33 -18.81
C LYS A 104 -13.55 6.92 -17.44
N CYS A 105 -12.77 6.51 -16.45
CA CYS A 105 -12.81 7.12 -15.13
C CYS A 105 -12.09 8.46 -15.18
N ASP A 106 -12.73 9.52 -14.69
CA ASP A 106 -12.14 10.83 -14.47
C ASP A 106 -12.20 11.18 -12.98
N PHE A 107 -11.08 11.66 -12.44
CA PHE A 107 -10.90 11.83 -11.00
C PHE A 107 -10.66 13.29 -10.64
N TYR A 108 -11.33 13.75 -9.60
CA TYR A 108 -11.24 15.12 -9.12
C TYR A 108 -11.00 15.14 -7.61
N ILE A 109 -10.05 15.97 -7.16
CA ILE A 109 -9.84 16.17 -5.73
C ILE A 109 -10.85 17.21 -5.25
N LEU A 110 -11.92 16.73 -4.59
CA LEU A 110 -12.91 17.60 -3.96
C LEU A 110 -12.36 18.23 -2.67
N ARG A 111 -11.58 17.45 -1.91
CA ARG A 111 -10.92 17.91 -0.68
C ARG A 111 -9.53 17.32 -0.58
N GLN A 112 -8.52 18.17 -0.40
CA GLN A 112 -7.15 17.74 -0.12
C GLN A 112 -7.06 17.12 1.27
N GLU A 113 -6.32 16.03 1.40
CA GLU A 113 -6.06 15.41 2.68
C GLU A 113 -5.14 16.29 3.56
N GLN A 114 -5.31 16.15 4.87
CA GLN A 114 -4.47 16.82 5.86
C GLN A 114 -3.87 15.79 6.82
N LYS A 115 -2.86 16.21 7.57
CA LYS A 115 -2.19 15.32 8.52
C LYS A 115 -3.21 14.80 9.53
N ASN A 116 -3.32 13.48 9.61
CA ASN A 116 -4.18 12.81 10.56
C ASN A 116 -3.56 12.85 11.97
N PRO A 117 -4.23 13.45 12.96
CA PRO A 117 -3.68 13.61 14.32
C PRO A 117 -3.74 12.33 15.16
N PHE A 118 -4.38 11.26 14.68
CA PHE A 118 -4.62 10.03 15.44
C PHE A 118 -3.69 8.87 15.07
N CYS A 119 -2.76 9.10 14.13
CA CYS A 119 -1.86 8.07 13.65
C CYS A 119 -0.97 7.55 14.79
N ASP A 120 -1.01 6.24 15.03
CA ASP A 120 -0.18 5.57 16.04
C ASP A 120 0.95 4.82 15.33
N ILE A 121 2.19 5.28 15.52
CA ILE A 121 3.37 4.69 14.86
C ILE A 121 3.55 3.20 15.19
N LYS A 122 3.11 2.72 16.37
CA LYS A 122 3.20 1.31 16.73
C LYS A 122 2.25 0.47 15.88
N ARG A 123 1.04 0.98 15.63
CA ARG A 123 0.07 0.34 14.73
C ARG A 123 0.50 0.42 13.29
N LYS A 124 1.02 1.57 12.85
CA LYS A 124 1.63 1.72 11.52
C LYS A 124 2.73 0.70 11.28
N ALA A 125 3.62 0.50 12.25
CA ALA A 125 4.69 -0.49 12.17
C ALA A 125 4.16 -1.93 12.02
N SER A 126 2.90 -2.19 12.37
CA SER A 126 2.28 -3.50 12.14
C SER A 126 2.11 -3.86 10.66
N LEU A 127 2.23 -2.89 9.73
CA LEU A 127 2.23 -3.12 8.28
C LEU A 127 3.56 -3.67 7.73
N LEU A 128 4.65 -3.49 8.49
CA LEU A 128 5.96 -4.03 8.15
C LEU A 128 6.02 -5.55 8.34
N TRP A 129 7.05 -6.22 7.88
CA TRP A 129 7.36 -7.57 8.30
C TRP A 129 8.28 -7.54 9.51
N LYS A 130 8.32 -8.65 10.26
CA LYS A 130 9.25 -8.75 11.38
C LYS A 130 10.71 -8.69 10.91
N SER A 131 11.01 -9.32 9.77
CA SER A 131 12.33 -9.27 9.12
C SER A 131 12.75 -7.84 8.78
N GLU A 132 11.83 -7.03 8.23
CA GLU A 132 12.09 -5.61 7.94
C GLU A 132 12.43 -4.79 9.20
N LEU A 133 11.75 -5.05 10.32
CA LEU A 133 12.13 -4.41 11.59
C LEU A 133 13.52 -4.87 12.09
N GLN A 134 13.89 -6.13 11.82
CA GLN A 134 15.23 -6.64 12.14
C GLN A 134 16.32 -6.05 11.23
N GLU A 135 15.99 -5.70 9.98
CA GLU A 135 16.89 -4.94 9.11
C GLU A 135 17.19 -3.56 9.69
N LEU A 136 16.21 -2.89 10.31
CA LEU A 136 16.48 -1.64 11.04
C LEU A 136 17.41 -1.86 12.22
N GLN A 137 17.23 -2.92 13.00
CA GLN A 137 18.18 -3.22 14.08
C GLN A 137 19.61 -3.34 13.54
N LYS A 138 19.79 -4.02 12.39
CA LYS A 138 21.09 -4.14 11.73
C LYS A 138 21.60 -2.77 11.24
N LYS A 139 20.75 -1.96 10.61
CA LYS A 139 21.08 -0.61 10.12
C LYS A 139 21.66 0.27 11.23
N TYR A 140 21.05 0.25 12.42
CA TYR A 140 21.47 1.04 13.58
C TYR A 140 22.49 0.35 14.49
N GLY A 141 23.00 -0.82 14.12
CA GLY A 141 24.00 -1.56 14.91
C GLY A 141 23.47 -2.12 16.25
N PHE A 142 22.16 -2.33 16.35
CA PHE A 142 21.52 -2.87 17.56
C PHE A 142 21.58 -4.41 17.62
N PRO A 143 21.51 -5.01 18.83
CA PRO A 143 21.45 -6.46 19.00
C PRO A 143 20.28 -7.09 18.22
N LYS A 144 20.58 -8.16 17.48
CA LYS A 144 19.57 -8.91 16.73
C LYS A 144 18.68 -9.70 17.68
N TYR A 145 17.38 -9.40 17.70
CA TYR A 145 16.40 -10.17 18.47
C TYR A 145 15.56 -11.08 17.58
N GLN A 146 15.97 -12.36 17.49
CA GLN A 146 15.28 -13.36 16.65
C GLN A 146 13.97 -13.85 17.29
N ASN A 147 14.00 -14.11 18.60
CA ASN A 147 12.88 -14.75 19.32
C ASN A 147 11.91 -13.78 19.98
N LYS A 148 12.07 -12.47 19.75
CA LYS A 148 11.18 -11.45 20.34
C LYS A 148 9.97 -11.18 19.45
N SER A 149 8.88 -10.70 20.06
CA SER A 149 7.67 -10.35 19.34
C SER A 149 7.87 -9.11 18.49
N LYS A 150 7.01 -8.93 17.48
CA LYS A 150 7.03 -7.72 16.65
C LYS A 150 6.83 -6.45 17.47
N SER A 151 5.86 -6.47 18.41
CA SER A 151 5.60 -5.36 19.33
C SER A 151 6.84 -4.99 20.15
N PHE A 152 7.58 -5.99 20.66
CA PHE A 152 8.84 -5.74 21.36
C PHE A 152 9.86 -5.02 20.47
N LEU A 153 10.05 -5.48 19.22
CA LEU A 153 11.00 -4.84 18.29
C LEU A 153 10.62 -3.38 18.00
N VAL A 154 9.32 -3.11 17.79
CA VAL A 154 8.83 -1.75 17.54
C VAL A 154 9.09 -0.84 18.72
N ASN A 155 8.74 -1.27 19.94
CA ASN A 155 9.02 -0.48 21.16
C ASN A 155 10.52 -0.25 21.34
N TYR A 156 11.32 -1.31 21.14
CA TYR A 156 12.78 -1.23 21.26
C TYR A 156 13.40 -0.18 20.32
N LEU A 157 12.91 -0.10 19.08
CA LEU A 157 13.32 0.90 18.10
C LEU A 157 12.86 2.31 18.49
N LEU A 158 11.59 2.48 18.89
CA LEU A 158 11.01 3.77 19.28
C LEU A 158 11.67 4.39 20.52
N GLU A 159 12.19 3.57 21.43
CA GLU A 159 12.95 4.05 22.59
C GLU A 159 14.32 4.64 22.23
N ARG A 160 14.82 4.42 21.01
CA ARG A 160 16.22 4.68 20.62
C ARG A 160 16.39 5.55 19.38
N ILE A 161 15.34 5.66 18.56
CA ILE A 161 15.37 6.39 17.29
C ILE A 161 14.18 7.35 17.30
N ALA A 162 14.39 8.56 16.79
CA ALA A 162 13.32 9.55 16.68
C ALA A 162 12.19 9.03 15.79
N GLU A 163 10.95 9.39 16.13
CA GLU A 163 9.76 8.95 15.41
C GLU A 163 9.80 9.32 13.93
N GLU A 164 10.30 10.52 13.60
CA GLU A 164 10.43 11.01 12.23
C GLU A 164 11.46 10.21 11.41
N GLU A 165 12.53 9.74 12.04
CA GLU A 165 13.53 8.90 11.39
C GLU A 165 12.99 7.49 11.15
N LEU A 166 12.30 6.92 12.14
CA LEU A 166 11.64 5.63 11.99
C LEU A 166 10.56 5.65 10.93
N GLN A 167 9.82 6.74 10.83
CA GLN A 167 8.80 6.92 9.81
C GLN A 167 9.39 6.84 8.39
N LYS A 168 10.52 7.53 8.14
CA LYS A 168 11.23 7.45 6.86
C LYS A 168 11.78 6.05 6.60
N ASP A 169 12.26 5.38 7.63
CA ASP A 169 12.76 4.01 7.52
C ASP A 169 11.67 3.00 7.19
N PHE A 170 10.50 3.14 7.81
CA PHE A 170 9.35 2.30 7.50
C PHE A 170 8.90 2.49 6.06
N SER A 171 8.90 3.74 5.59
CA SER A 171 8.60 4.10 4.21
C SER A 171 9.59 3.48 3.24
N HIS A 172 10.89 3.63 3.50
CA HIS A 172 11.93 3.04 2.67
C HIS A 172 11.81 1.50 2.58
N LEU A 173 11.58 0.83 3.70
CA LEU A 173 11.42 -0.63 3.72
C LEU A 173 10.22 -1.08 2.87
N LEU A 174 9.07 -0.41 3.00
CA LEU A 174 7.89 -0.75 2.20
C LEU A 174 8.07 -0.42 0.71
N LEU A 175 8.74 0.68 0.38
CA LEU A 175 9.06 1.05 -1.01
C LEU A 175 9.95 -0.01 -1.66
N GLU A 176 10.99 -0.47 -0.97
CA GLU A 176 11.97 -1.45 -1.47
C GLU A 176 11.55 -2.92 -1.24
N ARG A 177 10.40 -3.16 -0.61
CA ARG A 177 9.91 -4.49 -0.25
C ARG A 177 9.88 -5.45 -1.44
N ASP A 178 10.67 -6.52 -1.37
CA ASP A 178 10.66 -7.57 -2.38
C ASP A 178 9.87 -8.79 -1.91
N TYR A 179 8.75 -9.05 -2.58
CA TYR A 179 7.88 -10.20 -2.30
C TYR A 179 8.47 -11.53 -2.80
N THR A 180 9.53 -11.53 -3.62
CA THR A 180 10.16 -12.76 -4.11
C THR A 180 10.97 -13.49 -3.03
N ILE A 181 11.40 -12.78 -1.98
CA ILE A 181 12.16 -13.33 -0.86
C ILE A 181 11.32 -14.31 -0.03
N PHE A 182 10.00 -14.10 0.04
CA PHE A 182 9.07 -14.93 0.83
C PHE A 182 8.87 -16.33 0.27
N PHE A 183 8.85 -16.47 -1.06
CA PHE A 183 8.73 -17.79 -1.70
C PHE A 183 9.96 -18.69 -1.46
N VAL A 184 11.06 -18.13 -0.98
CA VAL A 184 12.27 -18.87 -0.62
C VAL A 184 12.22 -19.32 0.84
N GLU A 185 11.73 -18.46 1.74
CA GLU A 185 11.56 -18.81 3.16
C GLU A 185 10.46 -19.87 3.36
N GLU A 186 9.29 -19.74 2.73
CA GLU A 186 8.22 -20.76 2.81
C GLU A 186 8.70 -22.14 2.32
N LYS A 187 9.48 -22.19 1.23
CA LYS A 187 10.04 -23.46 0.71
C LYS A 187 11.09 -24.09 1.62
N SER A 188 11.83 -23.29 2.38
CA SER A 188 12.80 -23.81 3.34
C SER A 188 12.13 -24.42 4.57
N THR A 189 10.92 -23.96 4.91
CA THR A 189 10.09 -24.51 6.00
C THR A 189 9.15 -25.63 5.56
N GLU A 190 8.68 -25.63 4.30
CA GLU A 190 7.77 -26.64 3.76
C GLU A 190 8.44 -28.00 3.47
N ALA A 191 9.78 -28.09 3.53
CA ALA A 191 10.51 -29.36 3.40
C ALA A 191 10.32 -30.30 4.61
N GLU A 192 9.76 -29.82 5.73
CA GLU A 192 9.55 -30.62 6.95
C GLU A 192 8.08 -30.98 7.24
N GLY A 193 7.11 -30.57 6.41
CA GLY A 193 5.69 -30.70 6.73
C GLY A 193 4.80 -30.98 5.53
N ALA A 194 5.13 -31.99 4.74
CA ALA A 194 4.27 -32.45 3.66
C ALA A 194 3.22 -33.45 4.18
N GLU A 195 2.02 -32.98 4.52
CA GLU A 195 0.76 -33.67 4.20
C GLU A 195 -0.47 -32.81 4.52
N GLU A 196 -1.49 -32.90 3.65
CA GLU A 196 -2.84 -32.32 3.77
C GLU A 196 -3.08 -30.81 3.57
N LEU A 197 -3.39 -30.42 2.33
CA LEU A 197 -4.72 -29.89 1.93
C LEU A 197 -4.67 -29.37 0.48
N LYS A 198 -4.72 -30.33 -0.46
CA LYS A 198 -5.10 -30.06 -1.85
C LYS A 198 -6.61 -29.88 -1.92
N LYS A 199 -7.12 -28.67 -2.18
CA LYS A 199 -8.37 -28.42 -2.96
C LYS A 199 -8.70 -26.93 -3.19
N GLY A 200 -8.44 -26.47 -4.42
CA GLY A 200 -9.15 -25.36 -5.13
C GLY A 200 -8.76 -23.91 -4.75
N LYS A 201 -8.56 -22.94 -5.65
CA LYS A 201 -9.08 -22.75 -7.01
C LYS A 201 -8.07 -22.01 -7.92
N LYS A 202 -8.19 -22.34 -9.21
CA LYS A 202 -7.34 -22.00 -10.36
C LYS A 202 -7.37 -20.51 -10.72
N ILE A 203 -6.20 -19.87 -10.79
CA ILE A 203 -6.03 -18.58 -11.48
C ILE A 203 -5.81 -18.85 -12.98
N ARG A 204 -6.73 -18.36 -13.81
CA ARG A 204 -6.69 -18.42 -15.28
C ARG A 204 -5.54 -17.57 -15.83
N LYS A 205 -4.57 -18.20 -16.49
CA LYS A 205 -3.53 -17.52 -17.28
C LYS A 205 -4.08 -17.12 -18.66
N LYS A 206 -4.23 -15.82 -18.96
CA LYS A 206 -4.38 -15.33 -20.34
C LYS A 206 -2.99 -15.09 -20.95
N LYS A 207 -2.66 -15.84 -22.02
CA LYS A 207 -1.44 -15.70 -22.84
C LYS A 207 -1.62 -14.56 -23.84
N TYR A 208 -0.80 -13.50 -23.75
CA TYR A 208 -0.57 -12.60 -24.89
C TYR A 208 0.44 -13.22 -25.86
N LYS A 209 0.04 -13.41 -27.13
CA LYS A 209 0.89 -13.90 -28.23
C LYS A 209 1.63 -12.69 -28.83
N ARG A 210 2.93 -12.55 -28.57
CA ARG A 210 3.80 -11.58 -29.29
C ARG A 210 4.55 -12.31 -30.40
N ARG A 211 4.27 -11.95 -31.66
CA ARG A 211 4.92 -12.51 -32.86
C ARG A 211 6.22 -11.76 -33.12
N LYS A 212 7.37 -12.43 -33.00
CA LYS A 212 8.52 -12.41 -33.94
C LYS A 212 9.49 -13.54 -33.53
N LYS A 213 9.73 -14.50 -34.45
CA LYS A 213 10.53 -15.75 -34.31
C LYS A 213 12.02 -15.42 -34.03
N SER A 214 12.84 -16.17 -33.29
CA SER A 214 12.67 -17.38 -32.46
C SER A 214 13.89 -17.62 -31.53
N LEU A 215 13.59 -18.00 -30.26
CA LEU A 215 14.31 -18.90 -29.32
C LEU A 215 15.67 -18.40 -28.74
N THR A 216 15.87 -18.26 -27.41
CA THR A 216 15.60 -19.21 -26.31
C THR A 216 15.57 -18.56 -24.89
N LYS A 217 14.76 -19.17 -23.98
CA LYS A 217 14.90 -19.32 -22.50
C LYS A 217 15.13 -18.06 -21.62
N THR A 218 14.44 -17.73 -20.52
CA THR A 218 13.38 -18.32 -19.66
C THR A 218 12.98 -17.26 -18.60
N LYS A 219 11.78 -17.41 -18.00
CA LYS A 219 11.34 -17.01 -16.63
C LYS A 219 10.75 -15.61 -16.36
N LEU A 220 9.75 -15.63 -15.47
CA LEU A 220 8.79 -14.59 -15.08
C LEU A 220 9.37 -13.60 -14.04
N GLY A 221 8.85 -12.37 -13.98
CA GLY A 221 9.03 -11.46 -12.84
C GLY A 221 8.53 -10.04 -13.09
N VAL A 222 7.72 -9.52 -12.16
CA VAL A 222 7.56 -8.11 -11.68
C VAL A 222 7.62 -6.95 -12.70
N THR A 223 6.57 -6.13 -12.72
CA THR A 223 6.45 -4.84 -13.42
C THR A 223 6.19 -3.77 -12.34
N HIS A 224 6.94 -2.69 -12.10
CA HIS A 224 7.86 -1.88 -12.91
C HIS A 224 8.98 -1.29 -12.01
N LEU A 225 10.20 -1.13 -12.55
CA LEU A 225 11.30 -0.36 -11.96
C LEU A 225 11.50 0.94 -12.77
N ILE A 226 11.49 2.10 -12.10
CA ILE A 226 11.70 3.42 -12.71
C ILE A 226 13.21 3.64 -12.96
N ARG A 227 13.58 4.05 -14.18
CA ARG A 227 14.95 4.46 -14.56
C ARG A 227 15.24 5.89 -14.09
N LYS A 228 16.47 6.12 -13.58
CA LYS A 228 17.03 7.46 -13.33
C LYS A 228 17.10 8.27 -14.62
N GLY A 229 16.36 9.39 -14.69
CA GLY A 229 16.53 10.43 -15.70
C GLY A 229 17.81 11.23 -15.43
N SER A 230 18.69 11.29 -16.43
CA SER A 230 19.94 12.05 -16.42
C SER A 230 19.67 13.56 -16.39
N LYS A 231 20.37 14.28 -15.52
CA LYS A 231 20.41 15.76 -15.49
C LYS A 231 20.98 16.27 -16.82
N ARG A 232 20.22 17.08 -17.56
CA ARG A 232 20.76 17.91 -18.63
C ARG A 232 21.39 19.17 -18.02
N THR A 233 22.69 19.29 -18.20
CA THR A 233 23.48 20.49 -17.94
C THR A 233 23.27 21.56 -19.02
N VAL A 234 23.28 22.80 -18.56
CA VAL A 234 23.10 24.08 -19.26
C VAL A 234 24.21 24.34 -20.29
N LYS A 235 23.91 25.09 -21.36
CA LYS A 235 24.87 26.03 -21.96
C LYS A 235 24.23 27.41 -22.14
N LYS A 236 25.02 28.41 -21.74
CA LYS A 236 24.82 29.86 -21.90
C LYS A 236 24.68 30.25 -23.36
#